data_AF-T1H2Z6-F1
#
_entry.id   AF-T1H2Z6-F1
#
_cell.length_a   1.000
_cell.length_b   1.000
_cell.length_c   1.000
_cell.angle_alpha   90.00
_cell.angle_beta   90.00
_cell.angle_gamma   90.00
#
_symmetry.space_group_name_H-M   'P 1'
#
loop_
_entity.id
_entity.type
_entity.pdbx_description
1 polymer ?
#
loop_
_entity_poly.entity_id
_entity_poly.type
_entity_poly.pdbx_seq_one_letter_code
_entity_poly.pdbx_strand_id
1 'polypeptide(L)'
;MSALSFGASMMFVRLGVVNDAPLTLMIASTIATRYSAIRRQSPIGDDTSIEPQIMDHLTQQAKVLPQIAKTIAFKLISDNAWNLYTDVMKEIKVGNFNNLPELHAITCGLKAILTSDVVKGVEILRLACGGHGYADYSNMPSLYCNNVSMS
;
A
#
# COMPACT_ATOMS: atom_id res chain seq x y z
N MET A 1 15.83 -0.21 -31.98
CA MET A 1 16.60 0.03 -30.74
C MET A 1 15.94 1.07 -29.82
N SER A 2 15.32 2.14 -30.35
CA SER A 2 14.62 3.18 -29.56
C SER A 2 13.37 2.70 -28.80
N ALA A 3 12.50 1.90 -29.42
CA ALA A 3 11.27 1.40 -28.79
C ALA A 3 11.55 0.46 -27.59
N LEU A 4 12.64 -0.30 -27.65
CA LEU A 4 13.05 -1.22 -26.59
C LEU A 4 13.63 -0.47 -25.37
N SER A 5 14.37 0.62 -25.61
CA SER A 5 14.86 1.52 -24.57
C SER A 5 13.71 2.27 -23.88
N PHE A 6 12.69 2.68 -24.63
CA PHE A 6 11.47 3.29 -24.08
C PHE A 6 10.63 2.29 -23.26
N GLY A 7 10.50 1.03 -23.73
CA GLY A 7 9.83 -0.03 -22.99
C GLY A 7 10.52 -0.38 -21.67
N ALA A 8 11.85 -0.51 -21.68
CA ALA A 8 12.65 -0.79 -20.48
C ALA A 8 12.54 0.35 -19.44
N SER A 9 12.62 1.61 -19.88
CA SER A 9 12.49 2.77 -18.99
C SER A 9 11.07 2.93 -18.42
N MET A 10 10.02 2.69 -19.20
CA MET A 10 8.63 2.78 -18.71
C MET A 10 8.31 1.69 -17.67
N MET A 11 8.81 0.47 -17.86
CA MET A 11 8.64 -0.61 -16.86
C MET A 11 9.39 -0.31 -15.56
N PHE A 12 10.59 0.27 -15.66
CA PHE A 12 11.35 0.70 -14.49
C PHE A 12 10.58 1.73 -13.65
N VAL A 13 10.03 2.76 -14.29
CA VAL A 13 9.24 3.79 -13.58
C VAL A 13 8.00 3.19 -12.91
N ARG A 14 7.27 2.29 -13.59
CA ARG A 14 6.12 1.59 -13.01
C ARG A 14 6.51 0.77 -11.78
N LEU A 15 7.65 0.08 -11.85
CA LEU A 15 8.15 -0.72 -10.74
C LEU A 15 8.62 0.13 -9.56
N GLY A 16 9.11 1.34 -9.81
CA GLY A 16 9.34 2.34 -8.76
C GLY A 16 8.04 2.64 -8.00
N VAL A 17 6.98 3.02 -8.72
CA VAL A 17 5.66 3.30 -8.13
C VAL A 17 5.10 2.07 -7.38
N VAL A 18 5.23 0.88 -7.96
CA VAL A 18 4.79 -0.39 -7.36
C VAL A 18 5.53 -0.72 -6.07
N ASN A 19 6.81 -0.34 -5.93
CA ASN A 19 7.57 -0.53 -4.70
C ASN A 19 7.29 0.55 -3.63
N ASP A 20 6.96 1.76 -4.06
CA ASP A 20 6.66 2.87 -3.13
C ASP A 20 5.25 2.75 -2.54
N ALA A 21 4.25 2.30 -3.31
CA ALA A 21 2.86 2.24 -2.85
C ALA A 21 2.66 1.40 -1.55
N PRO A 22 3.24 0.19 -1.40
CA PRO A 22 3.13 -0.59 -0.16
C PRO A 22 3.71 0.14 1.06
N LEU A 23 4.74 0.95 0.89
CA LEU A 23 5.36 1.71 1.98
C LEU A 23 4.38 2.73 2.56
N THR A 24 3.61 3.42 1.72
CA THR A 24 2.55 4.32 2.19
C THR A 24 1.53 3.58 3.05
N LEU A 25 1.03 2.43 2.57
CA LEU A 25 0.05 1.65 3.31
C LEU A 25 0.64 1.12 4.64
N MET A 26 1.93 0.80 4.67
CA MET A 26 2.65 0.40 5.87
C MET A 26 2.70 1.52 6.92
N ILE A 27 3.02 2.75 6.50
CA ILE A 27 3.07 3.91 7.39
C ILE A 27 1.66 4.19 7.93
N ALA A 28 0.65 4.26 7.07
CA ALA A 28 -0.74 4.47 7.47
C ALA A 28 -1.22 3.38 8.43
N SER A 29 -0.92 2.11 8.13
CA SER A 29 -1.31 0.97 8.97
C SER A 29 -0.64 1.03 10.34
N THR A 30 0.63 1.45 10.40
CA THR A 30 1.36 1.64 11.66
C THR A 30 0.73 2.73 12.52
N ILE A 31 0.39 3.88 11.92
CA ILE A 31 -0.25 5.00 12.62
C ILE A 31 -1.61 4.56 13.17
N ALA A 32 -2.48 3.99 12.33
CA ALA A 32 -3.82 3.58 12.73
C ALA A 32 -3.82 2.48 13.79
N THR A 33 -2.90 1.52 13.70
CA THR A 33 -2.74 0.46 14.70
C THR A 33 -2.36 1.03 16.06
N ARG A 34 -1.32 1.88 16.12
CA ARG A 34 -0.86 2.51 17.36
C ARG A 34 -1.92 3.42 17.96
N TYR A 35 -2.56 4.24 17.12
CA TYR A 35 -3.67 5.09 17.54
C TYR A 35 -4.80 4.25 18.15
N SER A 36 -5.17 3.14 17.50
CA SER A 36 -6.26 2.27 17.96
C SER A 36 -5.95 1.53 19.27
N ALA A 37 -4.67 1.25 19.53
CA ALA A 37 -4.23 0.68 20.80
C ALA A 37 -4.21 1.70 21.95
N ILE A 38 -4.12 3.01 21.67
CA ILE A 38 -4.08 4.04 22.72
C ILE A 38 -5.47 4.64 22.95
N ARG A 39 -6.22 4.88 21.87
CA ARG A 39 -7.53 5.50 21.93
C ARG A 39 -8.50 4.56 22.62
N ARG A 40 -9.16 5.08 23.65
CA ARG A 40 -10.26 4.42 24.37
C ARG A 40 -11.54 5.17 24.10
N GLN A 41 -12.58 4.44 23.73
CA GLN A 41 -13.90 5.00 23.44
C GLN A 41 -14.93 3.89 23.29
N SER A 42 -16.17 4.22 23.64
CA SER A 42 -17.36 3.37 23.47
C SER A 42 -17.28 2.10 24.33
N PRO A 43 -17.89 2.11 25.53
CA PRO A 43 -17.97 0.94 26.40
C PRO A 43 -18.53 -0.29 25.68
N ILE A 44 -18.02 -1.47 26.04
CA ILE A 44 -18.53 -2.76 25.58
C ILE A 44 -19.34 -3.35 26.74
N GLY A 45 -20.66 -3.40 26.59
CA GLY A 45 -21.56 -3.86 27.66
C GLY A 45 -21.87 -2.78 28.71
N ASP A 46 -22.33 -3.22 29.89
CA ASP A 46 -22.86 -2.33 30.94
C ASP A 46 -21.78 -1.79 31.90
N ASP A 47 -20.52 -2.23 31.78
CA ASP A 47 -19.43 -1.75 32.61
C ASP A 47 -18.79 -0.48 32.02
N THR A 48 -18.98 0.64 32.71
CA THR A 48 -18.49 1.97 32.33
C THR A 48 -17.22 2.39 33.09
N SER A 49 -16.63 1.52 33.91
CA SER A 49 -15.54 1.90 34.82
C SER A 49 -14.25 2.29 34.08
N ILE A 50 -13.93 1.61 32.97
CA ILE A 50 -12.79 1.90 32.11
C ILE A 50 -13.19 1.67 30.64
N GLU A 51 -13.13 2.72 29.82
CA GLU A 51 -13.41 2.57 28.39
C GLU A 51 -12.38 1.62 27.72
N PRO A 52 -12.83 0.66 26.90
CA PRO A 52 -11.95 -0.27 26.20
C PRO A 52 -11.16 0.43 25.10
N GLN A 53 -10.04 -0.17 24.68
CA GLN A 53 -9.29 0.33 23.54
C GLN A 53 -10.12 0.14 22.28
N ILE A 54 -10.06 1.09 21.34
CA ILE A 54 -10.88 0.94 20.14
C ILE A 54 -10.46 -0.27 19.29
N MET A 55 -9.20 -0.73 19.44
CA MET A 55 -8.71 -1.97 18.83
C MET A 55 -9.47 -3.22 19.28
N ASP A 56 -10.12 -3.20 20.45
CA ASP A 56 -10.87 -4.37 20.96
C ASP A 56 -12.20 -4.56 20.23
N HIS A 57 -12.69 -3.52 19.54
CA HIS A 57 -13.90 -3.61 18.74
C HIS A 57 -13.64 -4.39 17.44
N LEU A 58 -14.45 -5.43 17.19
CA LEU A 58 -14.38 -6.22 15.95
C LEU A 58 -14.52 -5.36 14.69
N THR A 59 -15.31 -4.29 14.74
CA THR A 59 -15.46 -3.35 13.63
C THR A 59 -14.18 -2.57 13.34
N GLN A 60 -13.35 -2.29 14.35
CA GLN A 60 -12.06 -1.64 14.17
C GLN A 60 -11.03 -2.63 13.63
N GLN A 61 -11.01 -3.85 14.17
CA GLN A 61 -10.15 -4.93 13.69
C GLN A 61 -10.42 -5.25 12.21
N ALA A 62 -11.70 -5.31 11.81
CA ALA A 62 -12.11 -5.52 10.43
C ALA A 62 -11.65 -4.40 9.46
N LYS A 63 -11.36 -3.20 9.98
CA LYS A 63 -10.77 -2.11 9.18
C LYS A 63 -9.25 -2.17 9.14
N VAL A 64 -8.60 -2.40 10.28
CA VAL A 64 -7.14 -2.27 10.41
C VAL A 64 -6.39 -3.54 10.00
N LEU A 65 -6.80 -4.71 10.50
CA LEU A 65 -6.06 -5.96 10.29
C LEU A 65 -5.95 -6.37 8.81
N PRO A 66 -7.00 -6.24 7.98
CA PRO A 66 -6.87 -6.55 6.56
C PRO A 66 -5.86 -5.64 5.83
N GLN A 67 -5.70 -4.38 6.26
CA GLN A 67 -4.74 -3.47 5.62
C GLN A 67 -3.30 -3.80 6.01
N ILE A 68 -3.08 -4.27 7.24
CA ILE A 68 -1.77 -4.82 7.64
C ILE A 68 -1.43 -6.03 6.78
N ALA A 69 -2.37 -6.97 6.61
CA ALA A 69 -2.18 -8.14 5.77
C ALA A 69 -1.89 -7.76 4.31
N LYS A 70 -2.65 -6.82 3.74
CA LYS A 70 -2.42 -6.29 2.39
C LYS A 70 -1.03 -5.66 2.24
N THR A 71 -0.57 -4.91 3.24
CA THR A 71 0.76 -4.29 3.22
C THR A 71 1.85 -5.34 3.03
N ILE A 72 1.79 -6.43 3.81
CA ILE A 72 2.77 -7.51 3.74
C ILE A 72 2.71 -8.19 2.36
N ALA A 73 1.50 -8.53 1.90
CA ALA A 73 1.31 -9.16 0.60
C ALA A 73 1.83 -8.27 -0.55
N PHE A 74 1.49 -6.99 -0.55
CA PHE A 74 1.91 -6.05 -1.59
C PHE A 74 3.43 -5.84 -1.59
N LYS A 75 4.08 -5.81 -0.42
CA LYS A 75 5.55 -5.71 -0.35
C LYS A 75 6.23 -6.94 -0.96
N LEU A 76 5.74 -8.13 -0.66
CA LEU A 76 6.29 -9.36 -1.23
C LEU A 76 6.10 -9.41 -2.75
N ILE A 77 4.92 -9.00 -3.23
CA ILE A 77 4.63 -8.94 -4.66
C ILE A 77 5.51 -7.91 -5.37
N SER A 78 5.72 -6.74 -4.78
CA SER A 78 6.56 -5.68 -5.37
C SER A 78 8.03 -6.11 -5.46
N ASP A 79 8.54 -6.79 -4.44
CA ASP A 79 9.91 -7.34 -4.42
C ASP A 79 10.09 -8.42 -5.49
N ASN A 80 9.12 -9.34 -5.61
CA ASN A 80 9.13 -10.36 -6.65
C ASN A 80 9.08 -9.74 -8.07
N ALA A 81 8.27 -8.71 -8.27
CA ALA A 81 8.19 -8.00 -9.55
C ALA A 81 9.51 -7.29 -9.91
N TRP A 82 10.23 -6.77 -8.91
CA TRP A 82 11.55 -6.18 -9.10
C TRP A 82 12.61 -7.21 -9.48
N ASN A 83 12.57 -8.39 -8.85
CA ASN A 83 13.46 -9.50 -9.21
C ASN A 83 13.21 -9.97 -10.65
N LEU A 84 11.94 -10.16 -11.02
CA LEU A 84 11.56 -10.52 -12.39
C LEU A 84 12.07 -9.50 -13.41
N TYR A 85 11.91 -8.20 -13.14
CA TYR A 85 12.46 -7.14 -13.99
C TYR A 85 13.98 -7.27 -14.14
N THR A 86 14.67 -7.49 -13.03
CA THR A 86 16.13 -7.61 -13.03
C THR A 86 16.60 -8.78 -13.88
N ASP A 87 15.89 -9.91 -13.85
CA ASP A 87 16.21 -11.09 -14.63
C ASP A 87 15.92 -10.89 -16.12
N VAL A 88 14.75 -10.35 -16.47
CA VAL A 88 14.42 -10.01 -17.87
C VAL A 88 15.39 -8.96 -18.45
N MET A 89 15.86 -8.02 -17.63
CA MET A 89 16.88 -7.06 -18.07
C MET A 89 18.24 -7.71 -18.36
N LYS A 90 18.59 -8.84 -17.70
CA LYS A 90 19.78 -9.63 -18.06
C LYS A 90 19.58 -10.35 -19.39
N GLU A 91 18.39 -10.91 -19.62
CA GLU A 91 18.04 -11.59 -20.88
C GLU A 91 18.08 -10.65 -22.09
N ILE A 92 17.59 -9.42 -21.91
CA ILE A 92 17.64 -8.37 -22.94
C ILE A 92 19.08 -8.06 -23.37
N LYS A 93 20.05 -8.07 -22.45
CA LYS A 93 21.46 -7.80 -22.77
C LYS A 93 22.07 -8.86 -23.69
N VAL A 94 21.57 -10.09 -23.64
CA VAL A 94 22.00 -11.19 -24.52
C VAL A 94 21.09 -11.35 -25.75
N GLY A 95 20.16 -10.41 -25.97
CA GLY A 95 19.28 -10.38 -27.13
C GLY A 95 18.04 -11.27 -27.03
N ASN A 96 17.69 -11.76 -25.85
CA ASN A 96 16.45 -12.52 -25.62
C ASN A 96 15.33 -11.58 -25.15
N PHE A 97 14.20 -11.59 -25.87
CA PHE A 97 13.05 -10.71 -25.63
C PHE A 97 11.76 -11.46 -25.29
N ASN A 98 11.81 -12.78 -25.14
CA ASN A 98 10.61 -13.61 -25.02
C ASN A 98 9.76 -13.27 -23.79
N ASN A 99 10.39 -12.88 -22.69
CA ASN A 99 9.72 -12.57 -21.41
C ASN A 99 9.32 -11.10 -21.27
N LEU A 100 9.70 -10.24 -22.23
CA LEU A 100 9.40 -8.81 -22.19
C LEU A 100 7.88 -8.50 -22.24
N PRO A 101 7.05 -9.16 -23.07
CA PRO A 101 5.60 -8.93 -23.07
C PRO A 101 4.93 -9.30 -21.75
N GLU A 102 5.38 -10.40 -21.13
CA GLU A 102 4.86 -10.84 -19.82
C GLU A 102 5.21 -9.84 -18.73
N LEU A 103 6.47 -9.41 -18.65
CA LEU A 103 6.89 -8.37 -17.70
C LEU A 103 6.09 -7.07 -17.88
N HIS A 104 5.83 -6.67 -19.13
CA HIS A 104 5.01 -5.50 -19.41
C HIS A 104 3.58 -5.65 -18.87
N ALA A 105 2.94 -6.79 -19.11
CA ALA A 105 1.59 -7.06 -18.63
C ALA A 105 1.52 -7.06 -17.09
N ILE A 106 2.48 -7.72 -16.43
CA ILE A 106 2.56 -7.79 -14.97
C ILE A 106 2.76 -6.39 -14.37
N THR A 107 3.74 -5.62 -14.87
CA THR A 107 4.02 -4.27 -14.35
C THR A 107 2.85 -3.30 -14.55
N CYS A 108 2.13 -3.39 -15.67
CA CYS A 108 0.88 -2.66 -15.89
C CYS A 108 -0.18 -3.01 -14.84
N GLY A 109 -0.47 -4.31 -14.70
CA GLY A 109 -1.50 -4.80 -13.79
C GLY A 109 -1.19 -4.47 -12.34
N LEU A 110 0.05 -4.69 -11.91
CA LEU A 110 0.49 -4.38 -10.54
C LEU A 110 0.41 -2.89 -10.25
N LYS A 111 0.84 -2.01 -11.16
CA LYS A 111 0.71 -0.56 -10.95
C LYS A 111 -0.75 -0.18 -10.72
N ALA A 112 -1.65 -0.66 -11.58
CA ALA A 112 -3.07 -0.33 -11.48
C ALA A 112 -3.71 -0.86 -10.19
N ILE A 113 -3.44 -2.12 -9.83
CA ILE A 113 -4.03 -2.76 -8.65
C ILE A 113 -3.49 -2.13 -7.37
N LEU A 114 -2.17 -2.09 -7.20
CA LEU A 114 -1.55 -1.66 -5.93
C LEU A 114 -1.84 -0.19 -5.65
N THR A 115 -1.73 0.70 -6.63
CA THR A 115 -2.00 2.13 -6.39
C THR A 115 -3.46 2.38 -6.00
N SER A 116 -4.42 1.77 -6.70
CA SER A 116 -5.86 1.85 -6.35
C SER A 116 -6.14 1.31 -4.95
N ASP A 117 -5.63 0.12 -4.64
CA ASP A 117 -5.92 -0.53 -3.36
C ASP A 117 -5.24 0.15 -2.18
N VAL A 118 -4.02 0.66 -2.36
CA VAL A 118 -3.31 1.44 -1.34
C VAL A 118 -4.05 2.73 -1.04
N VAL A 119 -4.49 3.49 -2.05
CA VAL A 119 -5.26 4.73 -1.84
C VAL A 119 -6.52 4.46 -1.01
N LYS A 120 -7.27 3.40 -1.36
CA LYS A 120 -8.46 2.98 -0.60
C LYS A 120 -8.10 2.55 0.83
N GLY A 121 -7.03 1.79 0.99
CA GLY A 121 -6.55 1.32 2.28
C GLY A 121 -6.15 2.46 3.22
N VAL A 122 -5.40 3.44 2.71
CA VAL A 122 -5.00 4.64 3.46
C VAL A 122 -6.23 5.42 3.92
N GLU A 123 -7.24 5.58 3.06
CA GLU A 123 -8.47 6.27 3.44
C GLU A 123 -9.25 5.52 4.53
N ILE A 124 -9.37 4.19 4.43
CA ILE A 124 -9.98 3.36 5.48
C ILE A 124 -9.26 3.57 6.82
N LEU A 125 -7.93 3.58 6.82
CA LEU A 125 -7.11 3.76 8.02
C LEU A 125 -7.21 5.18 8.59
N ARG A 126 -7.28 6.19 7.72
CA ARG A 126 -7.53 7.58 8.11
C ARG A 126 -8.87 7.71 8.83
N LEU A 127 -9.93 7.13 8.25
CA LEU A 127 -11.27 7.11 8.85
C LEU A 127 -11.32 6.28 10.14
N ALA A 128 -10.50 5.24 10.26
CA ALA A 128 -10.37 4.43 11.48
C ALA A 128 -9.77 5.23 12.66
N CYS A 129 -9.02 6.31 12.40
CA CYS A 129 -8.52 7.24 13.41
C CYS A 129 -9.55 8.31 13.84
N GLY A 130 -10.78 8.26 13.31
CA GLY A 130 -11.84 9.23 13.62
C GLY A 130 -11.46 10.66 13.24
N GLY A 131 -11.93 11.64 14.01
CA GLY A 131 -11.66 13.06 13.75
C GLY A 131 -10.17 13.44 13.79
N HIS A 132 -9.36 12.73 14.60
CA HIS A 132 -7.92 12.98 14.66
C HIS A 132 -7.19 12.56 13.37
N GLY A 133 -7.74 11.62 12.61
CA GLY A 133 -7.22 11.25 11.29
C GLY A 133 -7.42 12.32 10.22
N TYR A 134 -8.26 13.33 10.46
CA TYR A 134 -8.43 14.47 9.56
C TYR A 134 -7.36 15.56 9.78
N ALA A 135 -6.76 15.62 10.97
CA ALA A 135 -5.82 16.67 11.29
C ALA A 135 -4.47 16.44 10.60
N ASP A 136 -3.82 17.52 10.16
CA ASP A 136 -2.54 17.45 9.44
C ASP A 136 -1.42 16.80 10.26
N TYR A 137 -1.45 16.95 11.58
CA TYR A 137 -0.46 16.31 12.47
C TYR A 137 -0.53 14.78 12.45
N SER A 138 -1.64 14.18 11.98
CA SER A 138 -1.75 12.73 11.81
C SER A 138 -0.97 12.21 10.60
N ASN A 139 -0.54 13.11 9.71
CA ASN A 139 0.12 12.84 8.43
C ASN A 139 -0.70 11.99 7.43
N MET A 140 -1.89 11.50 7.81
CA MET A 140 -2.75 10.68 6.95
C MET A 140 -3.28 11.42 5.72
N PRO A 141 -3.70 12.70 5.79
CA PRO A 141 -4.12 13.44 4.60
C PRO A 141 -3.00 13.59 3.57
N SER A 142 -1.78 13.86 4.01
CA SER A 142 -0.60 13.95 3.15
C SER A 142 -0.28 12.61 2.46
N LEU A 143 -0.30 11.51 3.22
CA LEU A 143 -0.11 10.16 2.68
C LEU A 143 -1.16 9.82 1.61
N TYR A 144 -2.42 10.18 1.85
CA TYR A 144 -3.51 9.96 0.89
C TYR A 144 -3.30 10.77 -0.39
N CYS A 145 -3.14 12.09 -0.29
CA CYS A 145 -2.98 12.98 -1.44
C CYS A 145 -1.79 12.58 -2.33
N ASN A 146 -0.65 12.27 -1.73
CA ASN A 146 0.55 11.88 -2.46
C ASN A 146 0.37 10.56 -3.23
N ASN A 147 -0.43 9.62 -2.71
CA ASN A 147 -0.64 8.33 -3.38
C ASN A 147 -1.74 8.39 -4.43
N VAL A 148 -2.75 9.24 -4.24
CA VAL A 148 -3.74 9.52 -5.28
C VAL A 148 -3.06 10.10 -6.53
N SER A 149 -2.09 11.00 -6.37
CA SER A 149 -1.35 11.56 -7.51
C SER A 149 -0.49 10.55 -8.28
N MET A 150 -0.19 9.38 -7.69
CA MET A 150 0.59 8.31 -8.32
C MET A 150 -0.28 7.22 -8.97
N SER A 151 -1.58 7.24 -8.71
CA SER A 151 -2.55 6.23 -9.19
C SER A 151 -2.93 6.33 -10.66
#